data_AF-A0A1G1LIB2-F1
#
_entry.id   AF-A0A1G1LIB2-F1
#
_cell.length_a   1.000
_cell.length_b   1.000
_cell.length_c   1.000
_cell.angle_alpha   90.00
_cell.angle_beta   90.00
_cell.angle_gamma   90.00
#
_symmetry.space_group_name_H-M   'P 1'
#
loop_
_entity.id
_entity.type
_entity.pdbx_description
1 polymer ?
#
loop_
_entity_poly.entity_id
_entity_poly.type
_entity_poly.pdbx_seq_one_letter_code
_entity_poly.pdbx_strand_id
1 'polypeptide(L)'
;MSNAMMTLKRPTTGSLASFEVLVRKVKETFVRGRERVKKEMVRTYWQTGKYIHEHVLHHRERADYGAKVIARLARRIGSSKRTLQQTLRFYRTFPKIAHARAQLDWTHLRTLASIPDEKMRREFARRAAEGKWTSRQIAAEIKAGLRDPSRKGVHGISRPGGKSALALLTPKLGIPFTYQLIESKPAQANPGRLVVDQGFRVHRTEFAMRGKLKAGEIIESRKEKNGAYTVVSSKRDRTALYTYYGWVKHVVDADTQFVGIDLGFSNEIEQYLRLRGIDAPEIATPAGKKAKAFVEKCLKHAPFIVLTSSRSDKFDRYLSDVFIPLTPESTVRPTAMESTVTLNGQTYLYLNNELLLRGLAVRMRL
;
A
#
# COMPACT_ATOMS: atom_id res chain seq x y z
N MET A 1 -90.55 4.51 -0.62
CA MET A 1 -89.59 4.67 -1.74
C MET A 1 -89.32 6.15 -1.95
N SER A 2 -88.18 6.66 -1.48
CA SER A 2 -87.44 7.78 -2.10
C SER A 2 -86.13 7.97 -1.33
N ASN A 3 -85.06 8.19 -2.09
CA ASN A 3 -83.65 8.14 -1.68
C ASN A 3 -83.28 9.28 -0.74
N ALA A 4 -82.76 8.95 0.44
CA ALA A 4 -81.82 9.82 1.14
C ALA A 4 -80.41 9.25 0.93
N MET A 5 -79.73 9.74 -0.12
CA MET A 5 -78.31 9.51 -0.35
C MET A 5 -77.53 10.00 0.87
N MET A 6 -77.17 9.07 1.76
CA MET A 6 -76.10 9.29 2.73
C MET A 6 -74.80 9.42 1.94
N THR A 7 -74.42 10.66 1.70
CA THR A 7 -73.09 11.07 1.27
C THR A 7 -72.08 10.56 2.29
N LEU A 8 -71.57 9.36 2.06
CA LEU A 8 -70.29 8.92 2.60
C LEU A 8 -69.27 9.97 2.14
N LYS A 9 -68.95 10.92 3.03
CA LYS A 9 -67.77 11.76 2.94
C LYS A 9 -66.61 10.80 2.71
N ARG A 10 -66.15 10.71 1.46
CA ARG A 10 -64.90 10.05 1.12
C ARG A 10 -63.88 10.58 2.13
N PRO A 11 -63.11 9.71 2.82
CA PRO A 11 -62.00 10.20 3.61
C PRO A 11 -61.21 11.10 2.67
N THR A 12 -60.92 12.32 3.10
CA THR A 12 -60.11 13.28 2.36
C THR A 12 -58.77 12.62 2.11
N THR A 13 -58.69 11.88 1.00
CA THR A 13 -57.49 11.33 0.44
C THR A 13 -56.71 12.57 0.05
N GLY A 14 -55.81 13.01 0.94
CA GLY A 14 -54.68 13.87 0.63
C GLY A 14 -53.78 13.10 -0.33
N SER A 15 -54.30 12.98 -1.54
CA SER A 15 -54.16 11.79 -2.37
C SER A 15 -52.76 11.75 -2.96
N LEU A 16 -52.26 10.53 -3.19
CA LEU A 16 -51.31 10.25 -4.26
C LEU A 16 -51.99 10.52 -5.63
N ALA A 17 -52.75 11.63 -5.75
CA ALA A 17 -53.77 11.88 -6.76
C ALA A 17 -53.17 12.01 -8.14
N SER A 18 -51.94 12.54 -8.19
CA SER A 18 -51.15 12.51 -9.39
C SER A 18 -49.99 11.54 -9.22
N PHE A 19 -49.64 10.91 -10.34
CA PHE A 19 -48.43 10.10 -10.45
C PHE A 19 -47.18 10.89 -10.01
N GLU A 20 -47.13 12.20 -10.24
CA GLU A 20 -46.07 13.08 -9.75
C GLU A 20 -45.95 13.13 -8.22
N VAL A 21 -47.07 13.18 -7.49
CA VAL A 21 -47.06 13.15 -6.02
C VAL A 21 -46.59 11.78 -5.51
N LEU A 22 -46.96 10.69 -6.19
CA LEU A 22 -46.46 9.34 -5.90
C LEU A 22 -44.95 9.25 -6.13
N VAL A 23 -44.46 9.67 -7.30
CA VAL A 23 -43.03 9.67 -7.64
C VAL A 23 -42.23 10.47 -6.60
N ARG A 24 -42.72 11.66 -6.21
CA ARG A 24 -42.07 12.48 -5.18
C ARG A 24 -42.02 11.76 -3.82
N LYS A 25 -43.15 11.24 -3.32
CA LYS A 25 -43.19 10.55 -2.01
C LYS A 25 -42.31 9.29 -2.00
N VAL A 26 -42.29 8.53 -3.09
CA VAL A 26 -41.43 7.33 -3.23
C VAL A 26 -39.96 7.75 -3.23
N LYS A 27 -39.56 8.76 -4.01
CA LYS A 27 -38.19 9.31 -4.04
C LYS A 27 -37.76 9.79 -2.65
N GLU A 28 -38.58 10.58 -1.97
CA GLU A 28 -38.30 11.06 -0.61
C GLU A 28 -38.13 9.93 0.40
N THR A 29 -38.92 8.86 0.29
CA THR A 29 -38.84 7.69 1.18
C THR A 29 -37.51 6.97 0.99
N PHE A 30 -37.09 6.72 -0.26
CA PHE A 30 -35.79 6.13 -0.55
C PHE A 30 -34.62 7.00 -0.10
N VAL A 31 -34.69 8.33 -0.32
CA VAL A 31 -33.65 9.27 0.12
C VAL A 31 -33.51 9.27 1.64
N ARG A 32 -34.62 9.41 2.38
CA ARG A 32 -34.63 9.38 3.85
C ARG A 32 -34.08 8.06 4.40
N GLY A 33 -34.46 6.93 3.83
CA GLY A 33 -33.93 5.62 4.21
C GLY A 33 -32.41 5.53 4.03
N ARG A 34 -31.90 5.94 2.86
CA ARG A 34 -30.46 5.94 2.56
C ARG A 34 -29.67 6.85 3.50
N GLU A 35 -30.18 8.02 3.85
CA GLU A 35 -29.53 8.95 4.78
C GLU A 35 -29.42 8.40 6.19
N ARG A 36 -30.48 7.73 6.69
CA ARG A 36 -30.46 7.06 7.99
C ARG A 36 -29.41 5.95 8.04
N VAL A 37 -29.39 5.09 7.02
CA VAL A 37 -28.37 4.03 6.89
C VAL A 37 -26.97 4.63 6.87
N LYS A 38 -26.72 5.68 6.08
CA LYS A 38 -25.40 6.34 6.01
C LYS A 38 -24.94 6.86 7.37
N LYS A 39 -25.82 7.54 8.11
CA LYS A 39 -25.52 8.06 9.46
C LYS A 39 -25.19 6.93 10.43
N GLU A 40 -25.97 5.84 10.39
CA GLU A 40 -25.76 4.72 11.28
C GLU A 40 -24.46 3.97 10.95
N MET A 41 -24.16 3.76 9.66
CA MET A 41 -22.89 3.16 9.23
C MET A 41 -21.68 3.93 9.75
N VAL A 42 -21.73 5.29 9.77
CA VAL A 42 -20.65 6.11 10.34
C VAL A 42 -20.49 5.82 11.84
N ARG A 43 -21.59 5.75 12.60
CA ARG A 43 -21.57 5.43 14.03
C ARG A 43 -21.02 4.04 14.29
N THR A 44 -21.50 3.02 13.57
CA THR A 44 -21.05 1.64 13.70
C THR A 44 -19.54 1.53 13.48
N TYR A 45 -19.02 2.12 12.41
CA TYR A 45 -17.58 2.07 12.12
C TYR A 45 -16.75 2.87 13.11
N TRP A 46 -17.25 3.99 13.61
CA TRP A 46 -16.59 4.77 14.66
C TRP A 46 -16.50 3.99 15.97
N GLN A 47 -17.62 3.43 16.44
CA GLN A 47 -17.70 2.64 17.66
C GLN A 47 -16.85 1.37 17.59
N THR A 48 -16.87 0.68 16.44
CA THR A 48 -15.99 -0.48 16.20
C THR A 48 -14.52 -0.07 16.38
N GLY A 49 -14.11 1.05 15.80
CA GLY A 49 -12.76 1.58 15.96
C GLY A 49 -12.42 1.95 17.40
N LYS A 50 -13.38 2.53 18.14
CA LYS A 50 -13.27 2.85 19.57
C LYS A 50 -12.99 1.59 20.39
N TYR A 51 -13.82 0.56 20.26
CA TYR A 51 -13.67 -0.70 21.00
C TYR A 51 -12.32 -1.36 20.73
N ILE A 52 -11.88 -1.39 19.45
CA ILE A 52 -10.55 -1.92 19.11
C ILE A 52 -9.45 -1.07 19.74
N HIS A 53 -9.56 0.26 19.68
CA HIS A 53 -8.56 1.16 20.24
C HIS A 53 -8.42 0.99 21.76
N GLU A 54 -9.54 1.00 22.50
CA GLU A 54 -9.59 0.82 23.96
C GLU A 54 -9.03 -0.54 24.35
N HIS A 55 -9.45 -1.62 23.68
CA HIS A 55 -8.92 -2.95 23.95
C HIS A 55 -7.40 -3.05 23.72
N VAL A 56 -6.88 -2.45 22.66
CA VAL A 56 -5.43 -2.40 22.42
C VAL A 56 -4.72 -1.53 23.46
N LEU A 57 -5.36 -0.47 23.95
CA LEU A 57 -4.84 0.42 24.99
C LEU A 57 -4.62 -0.30 26.31
N HIS A 58 -5.59 -1.13 26.73
CA HIS A 58 -5.53 -1.91 27.97
C HIS A 58 -4.47 -3.02 27.96
N HIS A 59 -3.90 -3.34 26.79
CA HIS A 59 -2.92 -4.42 26.61
C HIS A 59 -1.62 -3.92 25.96
N ARG A 60 -1.27 -2.63 26.19
CA ARG A 60 -0.14 -1.90 25.57
C ARG A 60 1.24 -2.48 25.82
N GLU A 61 1.43 -3.27 26.88
CA GLU A 61 2.73 -3.85 27.25
C GLU A 61 3.21 -4.94 26.29
N ARG A 62 2.35 -5.39 25.36
CA ARG A 62 2.67 -6.45 24.40
C ARG A 62 2.87 -5.85 23.01
N ALA A 63 4.12 -5.76 22.57
CA ALA A 63 4.45 -5.49 21.17
C ALA A 63 3.69 -6.48 20.25
N ASP A 64 3.21 -6.00 19.10
CA ASP A 64 2.39 -6.74 18.12
C ASP A 64 0.98 -7.18 18.54
N TYR A 65 0.52 -6.86 19.76
CA TYR A 65 -0.81 -7.26 20.24
C TYR A 65 -1.93 -6.70 19.38
N GLY A 66 -1.84 -5.43 18.95
CA GLY A 66 -2.85 -4.81 18.10
C GLY A 66 -3.05 -5.50 16.75
N ALA A 67 -1.97 -5.99 16.13
CA ALA A 67 -2.07 -6.72 14.86
C ALA A 67 -2.73 -8.10 15.05
N LYS A 68 -2.43 -8.78 16.17
CA LYS A 68 -3.03 -10.06 16.54
C LYS A 68 -4.52 -9.92 16.88
N VAL A 69 -4.92 -8.85 17.58
CA VAL A 69 -6.32 -8.53 17.89
C VAL A 69 -7.15 -8.37 16.62
N ILE A 70 -6.67 -7.57 15.66
CA ILE A 70 -7.37 -7.36 14.39
C ILE A 70 -7.51 -8.68 13.62
N ALA A 71 -6.45 -9.49 13.57
CA ALA A 71 -6.50 -10.78 12.88
C ALA A 71 -7.49 -11.76 13.53
N ARG A 72 -7.56 -11.79 14.86
CA ARG A 72 -8.49 -12.64 15.63
C ARG A 72 -9.94 -12.17 15.46
N LEU A 73 -10.18 -10.87 15.56
CA LEU A 73 -11.50 -10.27 15.34
C LEU A 73 -12.00 -10.58 13.93
N ALA A 74 -11.19 -10.33 12.91
CA ALA A 74 -11.54 -10.61 11.52
C ALA A 74 -12.07 -12.04 11.32
N ARG A 75 -11.38 -13.03 11.90
CA ARG A 75 -11.78 -14.44 11.84
C ARG A 75 -13.07 -14.75 12.59
N ARG A 76 -13.27 -14.16 13.77
CA ARG A 76 -14.36 -14.54 14.69
C ARG A 76 -15.70 -13.89 14.35
N ILE A 77 -15.70 -12.69 13.76
CA ILE A 77 -16.92 -11.97 13.38
C ILE A 77 -17.16 -11.95 11.86
N GLY A 78 -16.34 -12.66 11.08
CA GLY A 78 -16.47 -12.71 9.61
C GLY A 78 -16.21 -11.37 8.90
N SER A 79 -15.39 -10.49 9.48
CA SER A 79 -15.06 -9.18 8.88
C SER A 79 -13.66 -9.19 8.28
N SER A 80 -13.40 -8.35 7.28
CA SER A 80 -12.07 -8.25 6.70
C SER A 80 -11.10 -7.53 7.66
N LYS A 81 -9.85 -7.99 7.73
CA LYS A 81 -8.78 -7.29 8.48
C LYS A 81 -8.67 -5.82 8.05
N ARG A 82 -8.84 -5.56 6.75
CA ARG A 82 -8.82 -4.21 6.16
C ARG A 82 -9.91 -3.31 6.73
N THR A 83 -11.15 -3.81 6.84
CA THR A 83 -12.28 -3.07 7.41
C THR A 83 -12.00 -2.70 8.87
N LEU A 84 -11.49 -3.65 9.67
CA LEU A 84 -11.14 -3.42 11.07
C LEU A 84 -9.98 -2.42 11.23
N GLN A 85 -8.99 -2.46 10.35
CA GLN A 85 -7.91 -1.44 10.33
C GLN A 85 -8.45 -0.05 9.96
N GLN A 86 -9.37 0.03 8.99
CA GLN A 86 -9.96 1.30 8.57
C GLN A 86 -10.83 1.92 9.67
N THR A 87 -11.61 1.11 10.38
CA THR A 87 -12.42 1.57 11.52
C THR A 87 -11.54 2.05 12.67
N LEU A 88 -10.49 1.31 13.01
CA LEU A 88 -9.50 1.73 14.01
C LEU A 88 -8.83 3.06 13.63
N ARG A 89 -8.41 3.20 12.37
CA ARG A 89 -7.84 4.45 11.86
C ARG A 89 -8.85 5.59 11.96
N PHE A 90 -10.09 5.35 11.55
CA PHE A 90 -11.15 6.34 11.59
C PHE A 90 -11.36 6.90 13.00
N TYR A 91 -11.47 6.04 14.00
CA TYR A 91 -11.59 6.46 15.40
C TYR A 91 -10.38 7.29 15.86
N ARG A 92 -9.16 6.83 15.57
CA ARG A 92 -7.93 7.56 15.94
C ARG A 92 -7.84 8.94 15.29
N THR A 93 -8.32 9.07 14.05
CA THR A 93 -8.29 10.34 13.31
C THR A 93 -9.42 11.28 13.68
N PHE A 94 -10.57 10.76 14.11
CA PHE A 94 -11.73 11.54 14.54
C PHE A 94 -12.23 11.06 15.91
N PRO A 95 -11.53 11.36 17.02
CA PRO A 95 -11.89 10.84 18.36
C PRO A 95 -13.20 11.38 18.92
N LYS A 96 -13.81 12.39 18.29
CA LYS A 96 -15.14 12.91 18.60
C LYS A 96 -15.99 12.87 17.33
N ILE A 97 -17.03 12.04 17.33
CA ILE A 97 -17.91 11.87 16.15
C ILE A 97 -18.69 13.14 15.81
N ALA A 98 -18.88 14.05 16.77
CA ALA A 98 -19.54 15.35 16.57
C ALA A 98 -18.83 16.26 15.54
N HIS A 99 -17.55 16.02 15.25
CA HIS A 99 -16.82 16.74 14.20
C HIS A 99 -17.05 16.16 12.79
N ALA A 100 -17.66 14.98 12.67
CA ALA A 100 -18.14 14.50 11.38
C ALA A 100 -19.40 15.29 11.02
N ARG A 101 -19.25 16.28 10.13
CA ARG A 101 -20.37 17.08 9.62
C ARG A 101 -21.49 16.14 9.14
N ALA A 102 -22.75 16.47 9.44
CA ALA A 102 -23.92 15.62 9.18
C ALA A 102 -24.12 15.18 7.72
N GLN A 103 -23.36 15.75 6.79
CA GLN A 103 -23.39 15.48 5.35
C GLN A 103 -22.29 14.53 4.85
N LEU A 104 -21.31 14.15 5.69
CA LEU A 104 -20.21 13.26 5.30
C LEU A 104 -20.50 11.82 5.75
N ASP A 105 -20.65 10.91 4.78
CA ASP A 105 -20.78 9.49 5.06
C ASP A 105 -19.41 8.79 5.27
N TRP A 106 -19.46 7.51 5.64
CA TRP A 106 -18.27 6.69 5.92
C TRP A 106 -17.22 6.74 4.80
N THR A 107 -17.64 6.79 3.54
CA THR A 107 -16.70 6.79 2.42
C THR A 107 -15.92 8.08 2.34
N HIS A 108 -16.56 9.23 2.60
CA HIS A 108 -15.90 10.53 2.71
C HIS A 108 -14.93 10.55 3.88
N LEU A 109 -15.38 10.12 5.06
CA LEU A 109 -14.58 10.13 6.28
C LEU A 109 -13.38 9.17 6.19
N ARG A 110 -13.53 8.02 5.56
CA ARG A 110 -12.43 7.09 5.27
C ARG A 110 -11.39 7.72 4.34
N THR A 111 -11.82 8.48 3.33
CA THR A 111 -10.91 9.22 2.44
C THR A 111 -10.22 10.36 3.20
N LEU A 112 -10.95 11.14 4.00
CA LEU A 112 -10.39 12.24 4.79
C LEU A 112 -9.42 11.74 5.89
N ALA A 113 -9.68 10.57 6.47
CA ALA A 113 -8.78 9.92 7.42
C ALA A 113 -7.41 9.60 6.81
N SER A 114 -7.29 9.61 5.47
CA SER A 114 -6.02 9.43 4.77
C SER A 114 -5.04 10.59 4.95
N ILE A 115 -5.55 11.80 5.22
CA ILE A 115 -4.79 13.05 5.35
C ILE A 115 -4.18 13.13 6.76
N PRO A 116 -2.84 13.14 6.91
CA PRO A 116 -2.20 13.26 8.22
C PRO A 116 -2.44 14.63 8.87
N ASP A 117 -2.27 15.71 8.10
CA ASP A 117 -2.43 17.08 8.58
C ASP A 117 -3.89 17.39 8.95
N GLU A 118 -4.09 17.80 10.19
CA GLU A 118 -5.44 18.05 10.73
C GLU A 118 -6.11 19.29 10.16
N LYS A 119 -5.35 20.36 9.87
CA LYS A 119 -5.90 21.60 9.31
C LYS A 119 -6.37 21.37 7.88
N MET A 120 -5.54 20.71 7.08
CA MET A 120 -5.85 20.29 5.72
C MET A 120 -7.05 19.34 5.71
N ARG A 121 -7.09 18.36 6.61
CA ARG A 121 -8.23 17.44 6.76
C ARG A 121 -9.53 18.17 7.09
N ARG A 122 -9.49 19.15 7.99
CA ARG A 122 -10.66 20.00 8.33
C ARG A 122 -11.13 20.83 7.15
N GLU A 123 -10.21 21.41 6.40
CA GLU A 123 -10.54 22.24 5.24
C GLU A 123 -11.15 21.42 4.10
N PHE A 124 -10.57 20.25 3.78
CA PHE A 124 -11.17 19.33 2.81
C PHE A 124 -12.53 18.81 3.27
N ALA A 125 -12.71 18.53 4.57
CA ALA A 125 -14.01 18.12 5.10
C ALA A 125 -15.07 19.24 4.96
N ARG A 126 -14.68 20.50 5.18
CA ARG A 126 -15.55 21.68 5.00
C ARG A 126 -15.94 21.84 3.53
N ARG A 127 -14.97 21.91 2.63
CA ARG A 127 -15.19 22.06 1.18
C ARG A 127 -16.01 20.90 0.60
N ALA A 128 -15.77 19.68 1.07
CA ALA A 128 -16.55 18.53 0.65
C ALA A 128 -18.02 18.60 1.07
N ALA A 129 -18.29 19.08 2.29
CA ALA A 129 -19.65 19.26 2.77
C ALA A 129 -20.37 20.40 2.04
N GLU A 130 -19.71 21.55 1.86
CA GLU A 130 -20.27 22.71 1.16
C GLU A 130 -20.50 22.42 -0.33
N GLY A 131 -19.54 21.79 -1.00
CA GLY A 131 -19.58 21.45 -2.41
C GLY A 131 -20.29 20.15 -2.75
N LYS A 132 -20.85 19.44 -1.77
CA LYS A 132 -21.48 18.11 -1.92
C LYS A 132 -20.60 17.10 -2.67
N TRP A 133 -19.30 17.13 -2.39
CA TRP A 133 -18.34 16.29 -3.09
C TRP A 133 -18.55 14.83 -2.78
N THR A 134 -18.50 13.99 -3.82
CA THR A 134 -18.35 12.55 -3.68
C THR A 134 -16.99 12.20 -3.09
N SER A 135 -16.86 11.02 -2.48
CA SER A 135 -15.58 10.52 -1.97
C SER A 135 -14.48 10.45 -3.04
N ARG A 136 -14.83 10.32 -4.33
CA ARG A 136 -13.89 10.41 -5.47
C ARG A 136 -13.44 11.84 -5.72
N GLN A 137 -14.35 12.82 -5.66
CA GLN A 137 -14.01 14.24 -5.77
C GLN A 137 -13.13 14.69 -4.61
N ILE A 138 -13.41 14.24 -3.37
CA ILE A 138 -12.50 14.46 -2.24
C ILE A 138 -11.10 13.92 -2.56
N ALA A 139 -10.99 12.68 -3.04
CA ALA A 139 -9.70 12.08 -3.37
C ALA A 139 -8.97 12.86 -4.48
N ALA A 140 -9.70 13.32 -5.51
CA ALA A 140 -9.16 14.12 -6.59
C ALA A 140 -8.69 15.51 -6.10
N GLU A 141 -9.48 16.18 -5.26
CA GLU A 141 -9.18 17.50 -4.71
C GLU A 141 -8.05 17.47 -3.68
N ILE A 142 -7.95 16.41 -2.85
CA ILE A 142 -6.77 16.17 -2.01
C ILE A 142 -5.53 16.08 -2.90
N LYS A 143 -5.62 15.31 -3.99
CA LYS A 143 -4.52 15.12 -4.95
C LYS A 143 -4.20 16.40 -5.73
N ALA A 144 -5.18 17.24 -6.01
CA ALA A 144 -5.02 18.51 -6.72
C ALA A 144 -4.48 19.63 -5.81
N GLY A 145 -4.99 19.76 -4.58
CA GLY A 145 -4.50 20.72 -3.59
C GLY A 145 -3.09 20.44 -3.09
N LEU A 146 -2.64 19.17 -3.18
CA LEU A 146 -1.24 18.79 -3.00
C LEU A 146 -0.36 19.12 -4.23
N ARG A 147 -0.97 19.40 -5.39
CA ARG A 147 -0.31 19.65 -6.69
C ARG A 147 -0.27 21.12 -7.12
N ASP A 148 -1.03 22.01 -6.48
CA ASP A 148 -1.13 23.43 -6.83
C ASP A 148 -0.29 24.29 -5.85
N PRO A 149 0.94 24.72 -6.22
CA PRO A 149 1.75 25.62 -5.42
C PRO A 149 1.24 27.08 -5.43
N SER A 150 0.27 27.40 -6.29
CA SER A 150 -0.22 28.76 -6.57
C SER A 150 -1.43 29.13 -5.70
N ARG A 151 -2.11 28.17 -5.07
CA ARG A 151 -3.17 28.41 -4.07
C ARG A 151 -2.64 28.68 -2.66
N LYS A 152 -1.56 29.48 -2.55
CA LYS A 152 -1.16 30.11 -1.29
C LYS A 152 -2.03 31.34 -1.03
N GLY A 153 -3.27 31.11 -0.61
CA GLY A 153 -4.07 32.09 0.09
C GLY A 153 -3.93 31.91 1.60
N VAL A 154 -3.06 32.72 2.22
CA VAL A 154 -3.14 33.15 3.63
C VAL A 154 -2.80 32.09 4.71
N HIS A 155 -1.52 31.77 4.86
CA HIS A 155 -0.76 32.02 6.11
C HIS A 155 0.70 31.53 5.95
N GLY A 156 1.63 32.41 6.33
CA GLY A 156 3.04 32.35 5.97
C GLY A 156 3.77 31.08 6.40
N ILE A 157 4.53 30.53 5.46
CA ILE A 157 5.80 29.85 5.75
C ILE A 157 6.80 30.42 4.75
N SER A 158 7.71 31.22 5.28
CA SER A 158 8.90 31.73 4.61
C SER A 158 9.69 30.56 4.03
N ARG A 159 10.05 30.65 2.74
CA ARG A 159 11.12 29.85 2.15
C ARG A 159 12.45 30.37 2.70
N PRO A 160 13.39 29.51 3.10
CA PRO A 160 14.80 29.77 2.81
C PRO A 160 15.10 29.26 1.41
N GLY A 161 15.70 30.13 0.61
CA GLY A 161 16.28 29.79 -0.68
C GLY A 161 17.41 28.78 -0.54
N GLY A 162 17.60 28.02 -1.61
CA GLY A 162 18.59 26.97 -1.76
C GLY A 162 18.00 25.94 -2.71
N LYS A 163 18.67 25.67 -3.84
CA LYS A 163 18.34 24.51 -4.68
C LYS A 163 18.44 23.29 -3.77
N SER A 164 17.30 22.80 -3.26
CA SER A 164 17.29 21.55 -2.50
C SER A 164 17.82 20.49 -3.43
N ALA A 165 19.02 19.98 -3.16
CA ALA A 165 19.53 18.78 -3.80
C ALA A 165 18.42 17.74 -3.80
N LEU A 166 18.15 17.13 -4.96
CA LEU A 166 17.12 16.12 -5.08
C LEU A 166 17.44 15.04 -4.03
N ALA A 167 16.53 14.77 -3.10
CA ALA A 167 16.78 13.83 -2.00
C ALA A 167 16.74 12.38 -2.54
N LEU A 168 17.86 11.92 -3.09
CA LEU A 168 18.03 10.59 -3.66
C LEU A 168 18.05 9.50 -2.58
N LEU A 169 17.82 8.26 -3.01
CA LEU A 169 17.95 7.08 -2.17
C LEU A 169 19.40 6.62 -2.12
N THR A 170 19.87 6.23 -0.93
CA THR A 170 20.99 5.29 -0.83
C THR A 170 20.52 3.92 -1.32
N PRO A 171 21.16 3.34 -2.36
CA PRO A 171 20.79 2.02 -2.86
C PRO A 171 20.98 0.96 -1.77
N LYS A 172 20.01 0.07 -1.65
CA LYS A 172 20.15 -1.16 -0.87
C LYS A 172 20.44 -2.30 -1.84
N LEU A 173 21.66 -2.83 -1.78
CA LEU A 173 22.11 -3.92 -2.63
C LEU A 173 22.90 -4.90 -1.78
N GLY A 174 22.31 -6.07 -1.54
CA GLY A 174 22.99 -7.19 -0.92
C GLY A 174 23.59 -8.12 -1.98
N ILE A 175 23.70 -9.39 -1.63
CA ILE A 175 24.33 -10.41 -2.46
C ILE A 175 23.31 -11.51 -2.75
N PRO A 176 22.98 -11.77 -4.04
CA PRO A 176 22.11 -12.89 -4.40
C PRO A 176 22.58 -14.21 -3.77
N PHE A 177 21.62 -15.08 -3.48
CA PHE A 177 21.86 -16.40 -2.89
C PHE A 177 22.55 -16.39 -1.51
N THR A 178 22.39 -15.28 -0.78
CA THR A 178 22.81 -15.13 0.62
C THR A 178 21.58 -15.07 1.52
N TYR A 179 21.56 -15.91 2.56
CA TYR A 179 20.38 -16.13 3.41
C TYR A 179 20.74 -16.13 4.88
N GLN A 180 19.73 -16.07 5.74
CA GLN A 180 19.87 -16.33 7.16
C GLN A 180 19.34 -17.73 7.49
N LEU A 181 20.09 -18.47 8.30
CA LEU A 181 19.61 -19.71 8.90
C LEU A 181 18.81 -19.38 10.16
N ILE A 182 17.61 -19.93 10.30
CA ILE A 182 16.74 -19.69 11.47
C ILE A 182 16.22 -21.03 12.01
N GLU A 183 15.68 -21.03 13.21
CA GLU A 183 14.96 -22.20 13.74
C GLU A 183 13.52 -22.23 13.22
N SER A 184 13.04 -23.44 12.92
CA SER A 184 11.65 -23.70 12.60
C SER A 184 10.74 -23.26 13.76
N LYS A 185 9.59 -22.68 13.41
CA LYS A 185 8.57 -22.33 14.42
C LYS A 185 7.87 -23.60 14.93
N PRO A 186 7.35 -23.63 16.17
CA PRO A 186 6.74 -24.83 16.78
C PRO A 186 5.57 -25.46 16.01
N ALA A 187 4.93 -24.71 15.11
CA ALA A 187 3.83 -25.21 14.27
C ALA A 187 4.31 -25.99 13.02
N GLN A 188 5.62 -26.02 12.74
CA GLN A 188 6.22 -26.85 11.70
C GLN A 188 6.65 -28.17 12.34
N ALA A 189 6.53 -29.27 11.60
CA ALA A 189 6.59 -30.67 12.07
C ALA A 189 7.82 -31.11 12.89
N ASN A 190 8.81 -30.23 13.11
CA ASN A 190 10.00 -30.50 13.93
C ASN A 190 10.50 -29.17 14.56
N PRO A 191 10.12 -28.83 15.80
CA PRO A 191 10.66 -27.68 16.53
C PRO A 191 12.19 -27.78 16.66
N GLY A 192 12.90 -26.67 16.46
CA GLY A 192 14.37 -26.62 16.58
C GLY A 192 15.15 -27.06 15.33
N ARG A 193 14.48 -27.47 14.25
CA ARG A 193 15.13 -27.75 12.95
C ARG A 193 15.60 -26.45 12.32
N LEU A 194 16.83 -26.43 11.80
CA LEU A 194 17.35 -25.31 11.02
C LEU A 194 16.63 -25.21 9.66
N VAL A 195 16.23 -23.99 9.30
CA VAL A 195 15.59 -23.67 8.03
C VAL A 195 16.23 -22.43 7.41
N VAL A 196 16.31 -22.39 6.09
CA VAL A 196 16.81 -21.21 5.36
C VAL A 196 15.66 -20.21 5.19
N ASP A 197 15.82 -18.98 5.70
CA ASP A 197 14.91 -17.87 5.41
C ASP A 197 15.20 -17.34 3.99
N GLN A 198 14.34 -17.69 3.04
CA GLN A 198 14.43 -17.21 1.67
C GLN A 198 13.77 -15.84 1.49
N GLY A 199 13.30 -15.20 2.56
CA GLY A 199 12.46 -14.01 2.50
C GLY A 199 11.05 -14.35 2.01
N PHE A 200 10.22 -13.32 1.79
CA PHE A 200 8.84 -13.47 1.30
C PHE A 200 7.94 -14.42 2.13
N ARG A 201 8.30 -14.69 3.40
CA ARG A 201 7.69 -15.72 4.27
C ARG A 201 7.88 -17.16 3.76
N VAL A 202 8.81 -17.37 2.84
CA VAL A 202 9.21 -18.67 2.31
C VAL A 202 10.41 -19.19 3.10
N HIS A 203 10.33 -20.45 3.51
CA HIS A 203 11.40 -21.11 4.26
C HIS A 203 11.71 -22.45 3.62
N ARG A 204 13.00 -22.78 3.53
CA ARG A 204 13.46 -24.07 3.01
C ARG A 204 13.94 -24.97 4.16
N THR A 205 13.39 -26.17 4.23
CA THR A 205 13.72 -27.17 5.26
C THR A 205 14.71 -28.23 4.76
N GLU A 206 14.75 -28.48 3.45
CA GLU A 206 15.59 -29.50 2.82
C GLU A 206 16.79 -28.84 2.12
N PHE A 207 17.99 -29.06 2.63
CA PHE A 207 19.23 -28.56 2.05
C PHE A 207 20.41 -29.32 2.64
N ALA A 208 21.49 -29.48 1.86
CA ALA A 208 22.74 -30.04 2.36
C ALA A 208 23.59 -28.91 2.98
N MET A 209 24.25 -29.19 4.10
CA MET A 209 25.15 -28.24 4.77
C MET A 209 26.59 -28.72 4.64
N ARG A 210 27.55 -27.81 4.42
CA ARG A 210 28.97 -28.10 4.63
C ARG A 210 29.42 -27.49 5.95
N GLY A 211 29.80 -28.35 6.90
CA GLY A 211 30.23 -27.95 8.24
C GLY A 211 29.08 -27.86 9.25
N LYS A 212 29.42 -27.49 10.49
CA LYS A 212 28.44 -27.27 11.58
C LYS A 212 27.94 -25.83 11.50
N LEU A 213 26.65 -25.66 11.18
CA LEU A 213 25.97 -24.37 11.11
C LEU A 213 24.97 -24.22 12.26
N LYS A 214 24.67 -22.99 12.66
CA LYS A 214 23.72 -22.69 13.74
C LYS A 214 22.73 -21.60 13.34
N ALA A 215 21.59 -21.55 14.04
CA ALA A 215 20.60 -20.50 13.84
C ALA A 215 21.20 -19.11 14.06
N GLY A 216 20.75 -18.15 13.27
CA GLY A 216 21.23 -16.77 13.24
C GLY A 216 22.38 -16.53 12.25
N GLU A 217 23.10 -17.56 11.81
CA GLU A 217 24.21 -17.43 10.86
C GLU A 217 23.75 -17.01 9.47
N ILE A 218 24.63 -16.28 8.79
CA ILE A 218 24.48 -15.93 7.38
C ILE A 218 25.19 -16.98 6.55
N ILE A 219 24.49 -17.46 5.53
CA ILE A 219 24.93 -18.56 4.69
C ILE A 219 24.80 -18.19 3.21
N GLU A 220 25.61 -18.83 2.37
CA GLU A 220 25.52 -18.72 0.91
C GLU A 220 25.18 -20.08 0.33
N SER A 221 24.26 -20.14 -0.64
CA SER A 221 23.98 -21.38 -1.37
C SER A 221 24.92 -21.54 -2.56
N ARG A 222 25.42 -22.76 -2.78
CA ARG A 222 26.20 -23.15 -3.94
C ARG A 222 25.49 -24.25 -4.70
N LYS A 223 25.37 -24.09 -6.01
CA LYS A 223 24.89 -25.15 -6.89
C LYS A 223 26.08 -26.01 -7.31
N GLU A 224 26.04 -27.28 -6.92
CA GLU A 224 27.06 -28.27 -7.25
C GLU A 224 26.90 -28.75 -8.70
N LYS A 225 27.93 -29.41 -9.24
CA LYS A 225 27.93 -29.93 -10.63
C LYS A 225 26.78 -30.88 -10.92
N ASN A 226 26.31 -31.63 -9.92
CA ASN A 226 25.18 -32.55 -10.02
C ASN A 226 23.81 -31.86 -9.87
N GLY A 227 23.77 -30.52 -9.80
CA GLY A 227 22.55 -29.73 -9.64
C GLY A 227 22.03 -29.62 -8.21
N ALA A 228 22.61 -30.36 -7.25
CA ALA A 228 22.26 -30.23 -5.84
C ALA A 228 22.74 -28.89 -5.27
N TYR A 229 22.05 -28.41 -4.24
CA TYR A 229 22.46 -27.19 -3.54
C TYR A 229 23.03 -27.51 -2.17
N THR A 230 24.20 -26.95 -1.89
CA THR A 230 24.80 -26.95 -0.56
C THR A 230 24.77 -25.53 0.02
N VAL A 231 24.73 -25.42 1.34
CA VAL A 231 24.89 -24.15 2.04
C VAL A 231 26.19 -24.14 2.82
N VAL A 232 26.85 -22.99 2.81
CA VAL A 232 28.12 -22.76 3.52
C VAL A 232 28.02 -21.50 4.37
N SER A 233 28.75 -21.46 5.48
CA SER A 233 28.85 -20.24 6.30
C SER A 233 29.45 -19.09 5.49
N SER A 234 28.95 -17.88 5.72
CA SER A 234 29.45 -16.65 5.11
C SER A 234 29.95 -15.68 6.18
N LYS A 235 31.01 -14.93 5.84
CA LYS A 235 31.54 -13.84 6.68
C LYS A 235 30.77 -12.52 6.49
N ARG A 236 29.73 -12.50 5.67
CA ARG A 236 28.93 -11.30 5.38
C ARG A 236 28.04 -10.94 6.55
N ASP A 237 27.61 -9.68 6.59
CA ASP A 237 26.64 -9.18 7.55
C ASP A 237 25.21 -9.15 6.96
N ARG A 238 24.23 -8.73 7.77
CA ARG A 238 22.81 -8.72 7.41
C ARG A 238 22.44 -7.80 6.24
N THR A 239 23.31 -6.88 5.85
CA THR A 239 23.10 -6.02 4.67
C THR A 239 23.21 -6.81 3.36
N ALA A 240 23.85 -7.97 3.38
CA ALA A 240 23.96 -8.86 2.22
C ALA A 240 22.66 -9.64 1.92
N LEU A 241 21.69 -9.67 2.84
CA LEU A 241 20.49 -10.49 2.72
C LEU A 241 19.45 -9.90 1.75
N TYR A 242 18.47 -10.73 1.41
CA TYR A 242 17.23 -10.32 0.71
C TYR A 242 17.45 -9.63 -0.63
N THR A 243 18.44 -10.09 -1.39
CA THR A 243 18.72 -9.67 -2.76
C THR A 243 18.56 -10.86 -3.69
N TYR A 244 17.90 -10.66 -4.83
CA TYR A 244 17.45 -11.74 -5.70
C TYR A 244 17.64 -11.37 -7.16
N TYR A 245 17.79 -12.40 -7.99
CA TYR A 245 17.55 -12.27 -9.42
C TYR A 245 16.06 -12.41 -9.71
N GLY A 246 15.58 -11.75 -10.76
CA GLY A 246 14.20 -11.89 -11.21
C GLY A 246 14.00 -11.40 -12.63
N TRP A 247 12.81 -11.67 -13.19
CA TRP A 247 12.41 -11.24 -14.52
C TRP A 247 11.07 -10.51 -14.42
N VAL A 248 11.02 -9.32 -15.01
CA VAL A 248 9.78 -8.52 -15.01
C VAL A 248 8.81 -9.15 -15.99
N LYS A 249 7.72 -9.72 -15.47
CA LYS A 249 6.63 -10.27 -16.28
C LYS A 249 5.75 -9.18 -16.85
N HIS A 250 5.46 -8.16 -16.04
CA HIS A 250 4.61 -7.04 -16.45
C HIS A 250 4.93 -5.77 -15.65
N VAL A 251 5.04 -4.63 -16.36
CA VAL A 251 5.13 -3.30 -15.73
C VAL A 251 3.70 -2.81 -15.49
N VAL A 252 3.26 -2.81 -14.22
CA VAL A 252 1.93 -2.34 -13.83
C VAL A 252 1.86 -0.82 -13.94
N ASP A 253 2.83 -0.17 -13.30
CA ASP A 253 3.04 1.27 -13.22
C ASP A 253 4.55 1.53 -13.05
N ALA A 254 5.00 2.77 -13.21
CA ALA A 254 6.44 3.07 -13.24
C ALA A 254 7.17 2.68 -11.94
N ASP A 255 6.45 2.63 -10.84
CA ASP A 255 6.95 2.23 -9.53
C ASP A 255 6.35 0.92 -9.01
N THR A 256 5.57 0.18 -9.82
CA THR A 256 5.06 -1.14 -9.44
C THR A 256 5.27 -2.16 -10.57
N GLN A 257 5.95 -3.27 -10.27
CA GLN A 257 6.23 -4.34 -11.22
C GLN A 257 5.70 -5.68 -10.73
N PHE A 258 5.24 -6.52 -11.65
CA PHE A 258 4.96 -7.93 -11.38
C PHE A 258 6.14 -8.76 -11.87
N VAL A 259 6.78 -9.49 -10.95
CA VAL A 259 8.11 -10.07 -11.15
C VAL A 259 8.12 -11.53 -10.75
N GLY A 260 8.70 -12.39 -11.59
CA GLY A 260 9.14 -13.72 -11.19
C GLY A 260 10.51 -13.62 -10.52
N ILE A 261 10.67 -14.22 -9.34
CA ILE A 261 11.82 -14.06 -8.46
C ILE A 261 12.44 -15.42 -8.20
N ASP A 262 13.73 -15.54 -8.48
CA ASP A 262 14.53 -16.72 -8.14
C ASP A 262 14.98 -16.62 -6.67
N LEU A 263 14.46 -17.50 -5.83
CA LEU A 263 14.83 -17.60 -4.41
C LEU A 263 16.04 -18.51 -4.19
N GLY A 264 16.69 -18.97 -5.27
CA GLY A 264 17.67 -20.03 -5.27
C GLY A 264 17.03 -21.39 -5.01
N PHE A 265 17.86 -22.43 -4.96
CA PHE A 265 17.42 -23.78 -4.63
C PHE A 265 16.38 -24.37 -5.60
N SER A 266 16.37 -23.90 -6.85
CA SER A 266 15.35 -24.23 -7.86
C SER A 266 13.92 -23.89 -7.39
N ASN A 267 13.79 -22.83 -6.59
CA ASN A 267 12.52 -22.33 -6.09
C ASN A 267 12.27 -20.91 -6.62
N GLU A 268 11.08 -20.71 -7.17
CA GLU A 268 10.69 -19.45 -7.79
C GLU A 268 9.32 -19.00 -7.25
N ILE A 269 9.14 -17.69 -7.11
CA ILE A 269 7.86 -17.09 -6.72
C ILE A 269 7.50 -15.93 -7.63
N GLU A 270 6.23 -15.52 -7.61
CA GLU A 270 5.76 -14.33 -8.29
C GLU A 270 5.25 -13.31 -7.29
N GLN A 271 5.66 -12.05 -7.45
CA GLN A 271 5.30 -11.01 -6.50
C GLN A 271 5.14 -9.64 -7.18
N TYR A 272 4.15 -8.88 -6.68
CA TYR A 272 4.09 -7.44 -6.92
C TYR A 272 5.13 -6.72 -6.06
N LEU A 273 6.05 -6.03 -6.71
CA LEU A 273 7.09 -5.21 -6.10
C LEU A 273 6.76 -3.74 -6.28
N ARG A 274 6.93 -2.97 -5.20
CA ARG A 274 6.75 -1.52 -5.17
C ARG A 274 8.13 -0.87 -4.99
N LEU A 275 8.51 0.05 -5.87
CA LEU A 275 9.79 0.74 -5.75
C LEU A 275 9.86 1.53 -4.43
N ARG A 276 10.91 1.26 -3.66
CA ARG A 276 11.09 1.81 -2.32
C ARG A 276 11.25 3.33 -2.38
N GLY A 277 10.40 4.02 -1.63
CA GLY A 277 10.58 5.41 -1.28
C GLY A 277 10.36 6.41 -2.42
N ILE A 278 9.71 5.98 -3.50
CA ILE A 278 9.29 6.85 -4.59
C ILE A 278 7.80 6.65 -4.90
N ASP A 279 7.19 7.68 -5.48
CA ASP A 279 5.82 7.66 -5.96
C ASP A 279 5.78 8.21 -7.39
N ALA A 280 5.37 7.38 -8.33
CA ALA A 280 5.19 7.74 -9.73
C ALA A 280 3.79 8.30 -9.97
N PRO A 281 3.62 9.16 -10.99
CA PRO A 281 2.30 9.61 -11.40
C PRO A 281 1.43 8.43 -11.83
N GLU A 282 0.13 8.54 -11.56
CA GLU A 282 -0.76 7.41 -11.79
C GLU A 282 -0.95 7.07 -13.25
N ILE A 283 -1.07 5.77 -13.53
CA ILE A 283 -1.00 5.20 -14.89
C ILE A 283 -2.05 5.76 -15.85
N ALA A 284 -3.21 6.20 -15.34
CA ALA A 284 -4.25 6.84 -16.14
C ALA A 284 -3.86 8.24 -16.65
N THR A 285 -2.82 8.87 -16.07
CA THR A 285 -2.36 10.21 -16.46
C THR A 285 -1.29 10.15 -17.55
N PRO A 286 -1.16 11.20 -18.40
CA PRO A 286 -0.08 11.26 -19.39
C PRO A 286 1.32 11.13 -18.78
N ALA A 287 1.54 11.73 -17.60
CA ALA A 287 2.80 11.61 -16.87
C ALA A 287 3.06 10.17 -16.40
N GLY A 288 2.02 9.44 -15.97
CA GLY A 288 2.13 8.04 -15.55
C GLY A 288 2.41 7.11 -16.73
N LYS A 289 1.76 7.35 -17.87
CA LYS A 289 2.06 6.64 -19.13
C LYS A 289 3.50 6.88 -19.59
N LYS A 290 3.98 8.13 -19.53
CA LYS A 290 5.37 8.49 -19.84
C LYS A 290 6.36 7.79 -18.91
N ALA A 291 6.09 7.80 -17.60
CA ALA A 291 6.94 7.14 -16.62
C ALA A 291 6.97 5.61 -16.83
N LYS A 292 5.81 4.99 -17.08
CA LYS A 292 5.73 3.55 -17.41
C LYS A 292 6.53 3.20 -18.67
N ALA A 293 6.33 3.96 -19.76
CA ALA A 293 7.04 3.73 -21.01
C ALA A 293 8.57 3.85 -20.85
N PHE A 294 9.04 4.73 -19.96
CA PHE A 294 10.45 4.82 -19.62
C PHE A 294 10.97 3.56 -18.91
N VAL A 295 10.21 3.00 -17.96
CA VAL A 295 10.57 1.75 -17.29
C VAL A 295 10.61 0.58 -18.28
N GLU A 296 9.60 0.48 -19.15
CA GLU A 296 9.57 -0.53 -20.21
C GLU A 296 10.77 -0.39 -21.16
N LYS A 297 11.15 0.83 -21.51
CA LYS A 297 12.35 1.10 -22.30
C LYS A 297 13.62 0.61 -21.60
N CYS A 298 13.78 0.88 -20.30
CA CYS A 298 14.91 0.37 -19.52
C CYS A 298 15.00 -1.17 -19.53
N LEU A 299 13.85 -1.85 -19.54
CA LEU A 299 13.76 -3.32 -19.45
C LEU A 299 13.87 -4.04 -20.81
N LYS A 300 13.74 -3.34 -21.94
CA LYS A 300 13.56 -3.95 -23.29
C LYS A 300 14.61 -5.01 -23.68
N HIS A 301 15.83 -4.92 -23.17
CA HIS A 301 16.93 -5.87 -23.42
C HIS A 301 17.57 -6.40 -22.13
N ALA A 302 16.91 -6.21 -20.99
CA ALA A 302 17.40 -6.71 -19.72
C ALA A 302 17.00 -8.19 -19.58
N PRO A 303 17.95 -9.15 -19.59
CA PRO A 303 17.62 -10.58 -19.45
C PRO A 303 17.07 -10.91 -18.05
N PHE A 304 17.43 -10.10 -17.05
CA PHE A 304 16.96 -10.18 -15.68
C PHE A 304 17.10 -8.80 -15.03
N ILE A 305 16.57 -8.69 -13.81
CA ILE A 305 16.83 -7.60 -12.87
C ILE A 305 17.42 -8.18 -11.59
N VAL A 306 18.18 -7.37 -10.86
CA VAL A 306 18.49 -7.62 -9.45
C VAL A 306 17.53 -6.78 -8.63
N LEU A 307 16.97 -7.36 -7.58
CA LEU A 307 15.99 -6.68 -6.73
C LEU A 307 16.22 -7.01 -5.26
N THR A 308 15.86 -6.07 -4.40
CA THR A 308 15.78 -6.34 -2.95
C THR A 308 14.36 -6.57 -2.48
N SER A 309 14.21 -7.31 -1.38
CA SER A 309 12.96 -7.40 -0.65
C SER A 309 13.10 -6.74 0.71
N SER A 310 12.15 -5.89 1.06
CA SER A 310 12.04 -5.28 2.38
C SER A 310 10.59 -5.25 2.85
N ARG A 311 10.34 -4.71 4.05
CA ARG A 311 9.01 -4.76 4.70
C ARG A 311 7.88 -4.35 3.75
N SER A 312 6.76 -5.06 3.85
CA SER A 312 5.58 -4.79 3.06
C SER A 312 5.05 -3.37 3.28
N ASP A 313 4.55 -2.75 2.22
CA ASP A 313 3.85 -1.48 2.29
C ASP A 313 2.43 -1.66 2.90
N LYS A 314 1.68 -0.56 2.98
CA LYS A 314 0.29 -0.54 3.49
C LYS A 314 -0.71 -1.39 2.68
N PHE A 315 -0.29 -1.97 1.56
CA PHE A 315 -1.05 -2.83 0.66
C PHE A 315 -0.50 -4.26 0.59
N ASP A 316 0.38 -4.65 1.51
CA ASP A 316 1.06 -5.96 1.56
C ASP A 316 1.94 -6.26 0.33
N ARG A 317 2.40 -5.21 -0.39
CA ARG A 317 3.38 -5.33 -1.48
C ARG A 317 4.79 -5.13 -0.92
N TYR A 318 5.75 -5.90 -1.40
CA TYR A 318 7.13 -5.77 -0.93
C TYR A 318 7.76 -4.50 -1.51
N LEU A 319 8.44 -3.74 -0.65
CA LEU A 319 9.21 -2.58 -1.07
C LEU A 319 10.57 -3.04 -1.59
N SER A 320 10.96 -2.55 -2.78
CA SER A 320 12.12 -3.04 -3.51
C SER A 320 12.98 -1.92 -4.07
N ASP A 321 14.29 -2.14 -4.03
CA ASP A 321 15.24 -1.46 -4.90
C ASP A 321 15.46 -2.35 -6.13
N VAL A 322 15.33 -1.77 -7.33
CA VAL A 322 15.45 -2.50 -8.59
C VAL A 322 16.65 -2.02 -9.37
N PHE A 323 17.44 -2.98 -9.86
CA PHE A 323 18.70 -2.79 -10.56
C PHE A 323 18.65 -3.52 -11.89
N ILE A 324 18.87 -2.79 -12.99
CA ILE A 324 18.80 -3.31 -14.35
C ILE A 324 20.22 -3.39 -14.91
N PRO A 325 20.69 -4.54 -15.40
CA PRO A 325 22.06 -4.67 -15.92
C PRO A 325 22.27 -3.72 -17.10
N LEU A 326 23.37 -2.96 -17.07
CA LEU A 326 23.79 -2.11 -18.18
C LEU A 326 24.71 -2.91 -19.09
N THR A 327 24.22 -3.21 -20.30
CA THR A 327 24.93 -3.88 -21.39
C THR A 327 25.11 -2.92 -22.56
N PRO A 328 25.96 -3.25 -23.56
CA PRO A 328 26.08 -2.45 -24.79
C PRO A 328 24.73 -2.19 -25.49
N GLU A 329 23.81 -3.15 -25.42
CA GLU A 329 22.46 -3.12 -26.02
C GLU A 329 21.44 -2.32 -25.19
N SER A 330 21.82 -1.85 -24.01
CA SER A 330 20.92 -1.07 -23.14
C SER A 330 20.43 0.18 -23.87
N THR A 331 19.13 0.44 -23.80
CA THR A 331 18.50 1.56 -24.54
C THR A 331 18.52 2.89 -23.77
N VAL A 332 18.89 2.84 -22.49
CA VAL A 332 18.93 3.98 -21.57
C VAL A 332 20.35 4.09 -21.01
N ARG A 333 20.84 5.33 -20.92
CA ARG A 333 22.08 5.65 -20.22
C ARG A 333 21.72 6.30 -18.87
N PRO A 334 22.46 5.98 -17.78
CA PRO A 334 22.23 6.59 -16.47
C PRO A 334 22.33 8.11 -16.54
N THR A 335 21.47 8.78 -15.77
CA THR A 335 21.48 10.25 -15.68
C THR A 335 22.64 10.76 -14.80
N ALA A 336 23.04 10.01 -13.78
CA ALA A 336 24.12 10.38 -12.86
C ALA A 336 24.76 9.14 -12.22
N MET A 337 25.85 9.31 -11.47
CA MET A 337 26.48 8.21 -10.72
C MET A 337 25.55 7.63 -9.65
N GLU A 338 24.65 8.44 -9.09
CA GLU A 338 23.68 8.02 -8.09
C GLU A 338 22.56 7.14 -8.68
N SER A 339 22.48 7.01 -10.00
CA SER A 339 21.64 6.02 -10.67
C SER A 339 22.40 4.79 -11.14
N THR A 340 23.63 4.57 -10.67
CA THR A 340 24.37 3.33 -10.91
C THR A 340 24.81 2.65 -9.63
N VAL A 341 24.97 1.32 -9.71
CA VAL A 341 25.62 0.49 -8.71
C VAL A 341 26.46 -0.58 -9.41
N THR A 342 27.46 -1.12 -8.73
CA THR A 342 28.28 -2.23 -9.25
C THR A 342 28.14 -3.45 -8.34
N LEU A 343 27.89 -4.61 -8.94
CA LEU A 343 27.86 -5.90 -8.26
C LEU A 343 28.67 -6.91 -9.09
N ASN A 344 29.66 -7.55 -8.46
CA ASN A 344 30.54 -8.54 -9.11
C ASN A 344 31.18 -8.04 -10.43
N GLY A 345 31.58 -6.76 -10.48
CA GLY A 345 32.18 -6.14 -11.67
C GLY A 345 31.19 -5.71 -12.75
N GLN A 346 29.91 -6.09 -12.64
CA GLN A 346 28.84 -5.64 -13.55
C GLN A 346 28.20 -4.36 -13.02
N THR A 347 28.01 -3.36 -13.89
CA THR A 347 27.31 -2.12 -13.56
C THR A 347 25.81 -2.26 -13.85
N TYR A 348 24.98 -1.73 -12.96
CA TYR A 348 23.53 -1.74 -13.06
C TYR A 348 22.98 -0.33 -12.98
N LEU A 349 21.89 -0.07 -13.71
CA LEU A 349 21.04 1.10 -13.54
C LEU A 349 20.17 0.91 -12.30
N TYR A 350 20.30 1.79 -11.32
CA TYR A 350 19.41 1.86 -10.17
C TYR A 350 18.12 2.62 -10.53
N LEU A 351 17.07 1.86 -10.81
CA LEU A 351 15.82 2.38 -11.38
C LEU A 351 15.16 3.43 -10.48
N ASN A 352 15.20 3.26 -9.15
CA ASN A 352 14.52 4.16 -8.23
C ASN A 352 15.05 5.59 -8.33
N ASN A 353 16.39 5.76 -8.31
CA ASN A 353 17.00 7.09 -8.44
C ASN A 353 16.90 7.63 -9.87
N GLU A 354 17.00 6.76 -10.89
CA GLU A 354 16.85 7.20 -12.27
C GLU A 354 15.47 7.83 -12.53
N LEU A 355 14.41 7.26 -11.95
CA LEU A 355 13.07 7.84 -12.02
C LEU A 355 12.97 9.19 -11.30
N LEU A 356 13.65 9.36 -10.16
CA LEU A 356 13.71 10.65 -9.46
C LEU A 356 14.47 11.70 -10.27
N LEU A 357 15.66 11.37 -10.76
CA LEU A 357 16.54 12.26 -11.52
C LEU A 357 15.86 12.78 -12.79
N ARG A 358 15.06 11.94 -13.44
CA ARG A 358 14.30 12.31 -14.65
C ARG A 358 12.95 12.99 -14.37
N GLY A 359 12.60 13.21 -13.10
CA GLY A 359 11.31 13.78 -12.71
C GLY A 359 10.10 12.89 -13.08
N LEU A 360 10.33 11.59 -13.21
CA LEU A 360 9.29 10.58 -13.53
C LEU A 360 8.67 9.97 -12.27
N ALA A 361 9.24 10.24 -11.10
CA ALA A 361 8.68 9.95 -9.78
C ALA A 361 9.09 11.04 -8.78
N VAL A 362 8.41 11.08 -7.64
CA VAL A 362 8.74 11.98 -6.52
C VAL A 362 9.20 11.19 -5.31
N ARG A 363 10.07 11.80 -4.49
CA ARG A 363 10.56 11.20 -3.25
C ARG A 363 9.45 11.13 -2.20
N MET A 364 9.20 9.95 -1.65
CA MET A 364 8.31 9.81 -0.49
C MET A 364 9.06 10.21 0.79
N ARG A 365 8.45 11.08 1.60
CA ARG A 365 8.92 11.31 2.98
C ARG A 365 8.53 10.08 3.79
N LEU A 366 9.54 9.41 4.37
CA LEU A 366 9.36 8.27 5.27
C LEU A 366 8.69 8.69 6.57
#